data_AF-A0A821NKG3-F1
#
_entry.id   AF-A0A821NKG3-F1
#
_cell.length_a   1.000
_cell.length_b   1.000
_cell.length_c   1.000
_cell.angle_alpha   90.00
_cell.angle_beta   90.00
_cell.angle_gamma   90.00
#
_symmetry.space_group_name_H-M   'P 1'
#
loop_
_entity.id
_entity.type
_entity.pdbx_description
1 polymer ?
#
loop_
_entity_poly.entity_id
_entity_poly.type
_entity_poly.pdbx_seq_one_letter_code
_entity_poly.pdbx_strand_id
1 'polypeptide(L)'
;LWRCQRRDKKCRAVVYTDSTSASYLGNNGIDHNHPTDLLLVKKHHLINDLKRKVEDLTVNVPAAVDQGIANLGLDNEVMVNFPLPKAVVRTIYRHRANMFPPFPNDQTFEIPKQFSQTKRRESIIIYDGYKK
;
A
#
# COMPACT_ATOMS: atom_id res chain seq x y z
N LEU A 1 3.17 21.87 -9.66
CA LEU A 1 4.39 21.45 -10.41
C LEU A 1 4.48 19.93 -10.38
N TRP A 2 4.49 19.29 -11.55
CA TRP A 2 4.59 17.84 -11.67
C TRP A 2 5.89 17.47 -12.38
N ARG A 3 6.63 16.51 -11.83
CA ARG A 3 7.87 16.00 -12.42
C ARG A 3 7.66 14.57 -12.88
N CYS A 4 8.29 14.18 -13.97
CA CYS A 4 8.30 12.78 -14.39
C CYS A 4 8.83 11.87 -13.26
N GLN A 5 8.12 10.76 -12.99
CA GLN A 5 8.51 9.80 -11.96
C GLN A 5 9.60 8.82 -12.42
N ARG A 6 9.92 8.77 -13.73
CA ARG A 6 10.96 7.89 -14.30
C ARG A 6 12.36 8.39 -13.96
N ARG A 7 12.82 8.00 -12.77
CA ARG A 7 14.17 8.32 -12.26
C ARG A 7 15.27 7.56 -13.00
N ASP A 8 14.97 6.34 -13.45
CA ASP A 8 15.87 5.46 -14.21
C ASP A 8 16.32 6.09 -15.54
N LYS A 9 15.43 6.84 -16.19
CA LYS A 9 15.72 7.49 -17.49
C LYS A 9 16.29 8.90 -17.36
N LYS A 10 16.57 9.38 -16.15
CA LYS A 10 16.98 10.78 -15.88
C LYS A 10 16.07 11.80 -16.60
N CYS A 11 14.77 11.52 -16.65
CA CYS A 11 13.82 12.36 -17.36
C CYS A 11 13.68 13.71 -16.65
N ARG A 12 13.82 14.81 -17.40
CA ARG A 12 13.72 16.19 -16.88
C ARG A 12 12.43 16.90 -17.30
N ALA A 13 11.48 16.18 -17.90
CA ALA A 13 10.19 16.73 -18.28
C ALA A 13 9.40 17.16 -17.03
N VAL A 14 8.84 18.37 -17.10
CA VAL A 14 8.08 19.00 -16.01
C VAL A 14 6.82 19.61 -16.58
N VAL A 15 5.70 19.37 -15.92
CA VAL A 15 4.40 19.96 -16.26
C VAL A 15 3.98 20.93 -15.16
N TYR A 16 3.56 22.12 -15.56
CA TYR A 16 2.97 23.12 -14.71
C TYR A 16 1.45 22.94 -14.75
N THR A 17 0.85 22.86 -13.58
CA THR A 17 -0.61 22.85 -13.42
C THR A 17 -1.01 23.92 -12.43
N ASP A 18 -2.20 24.45 -12.64
CA ASP A 18 -2.85 25.34 -11.69
C ASP A 18 -3.15 24.57 -10.40
N SER A 19 -2.84 25.16 -9.24
CA SER A 19 -3.01 24.49 -7.94
C SER A 19 -4.46 24.33 -7.53
N THR A 20 -5.35 25.20 -8.03
CA THR A 20 -6.75 25.28 -7.61
C THR A 20 -7.66 24.49 -8.55
N SER A 21 -7.45 24.62 -9.86
CA SER A 21 -8.26 23.95 -10.89
C SER A 21 -7.67 22.64 -11.41
N ALA A 22 -6.42 22.32 -11.03
CA ALA A 22 -5.65 21.21 -11.58
C ALA A 22 -5.51 21.23 -13.12
N SER A 23 -5.78 22.38 -13.76
CA SER A 23 -5.69 22.56 -15.20
C SER A 23 -4.24 22.66 -15.67
N TYR A 24 -4.00 22.28 -16.93
CA TYR A 24 -2.68 22.37 -17.55
C TYR A 24 -2.32 23.83 -17.84
N LEU A 25 -1.14 24.27 -17.37
CA LEU A 25 -0.63 25.63 -17.60
C LEU A 25 0.53 25.67 -18.59
N GLY A 26 1.26 24.56 -18.74
CA GLY A 26 2.44 24.50 -19.62
C GLY A 26 3.43 23.42 -19.20
N ASN A 27 4.60 23.42 -19.85
CA ASN A 27 5.72 22.56 -19.52
C ASN A 27 7.05 23.34 -19.57
N ASN A 28 8.15 22.72 -19.17
CA ASN A 28 9.47 23.36 -19.19
C ASN A 28 10.19 23.29 -20.56
N GLY A 29 9.47 23.03 -21.65
CA GLY A 29 10.03 22.88 -23.00
C GLY A 29 10.87 21.62 -23.19
N ILE A 30 10.82 20.65 -22.26
CA ILE A 30 11.55 19.39 -22.34
C ILE A 30 10.56 18.24 -22.50
N ASP A 31 10.64 17.54 -23.63
CA ASP A 31 9.86 16.34 -23.88
C ASP A 31 10.36 15.12 -23.10
N HIS A 32 9.49 14.14 -22.94
CA HIS A 32 9.86 12.86 -22.33
C HIS A 32 10.89 12.13 -23.21
N ASN A 33 11.97 11.66 -22.59
CA ASN A 33 13.01 10.87 -23.23
C ASN A 33 12.77 9.35 -23.14
N HIS A 34 11.52 8.95 -22.92
CA HIS A 34 11.13 7.55 -22.79
C HIS A 34 9.68 7.38 -23.26
N PRO A 35 9.31 6.19 -23.76
CA PRO A 35 7.92 5.92 -24.09
C PRO A 35 7.04 5.88 -22.84
N THR A 36 5.73 5.99 -23.06
CA THR A 36 4.73 5.73 -22.02
C THR A 36 4.73 4.24 -21.68
N ASP A 37 4.77 3.92 -20.40
CA ASP A 37 4.60 2.55 -19.91
C ASP A 37 3.19 2.38 -19.35
N LEU A 38 2.32 1.84 -20.21
CA LEU A 38 0.91 1.62 -19.89
C LEU A 38 0.73 0.63 -18.73
N LEU A 39 1.65 -0.33 -18.57
CA LEU A 39 1.57 -1.33 -17.49
C LEU A 39 1.88 -0.70 -16.15
N LEU A 40 2.87 0.18 -16.10
CA LEU A 40 3.17 0.95 -14.89
C LEU A 40 1.98 1.84 -14.49
N VAL A 41 1.35 2.49 -15.46
CA VAL A 41 0.16 3.34 -15.21
C VAL A 41 -1.00 2.50 -14.68
N LYS A 42 -1.34 1.38 -15.35
CA LYS A 42 -2.41 0.46 -14.90
C LYS A 42 -2.13 -0.10 -13.50
N LYS A 43 -0.88 -0.47 -13.22
CA LYS A 43 -0.43 -0.94 -11.89
C LYS A 43 -0.65 0.13 -10.81
N HIS A 44 -0.23 1.37 -11.07
CA HIS A 44 -0.41 2.46 -10.11
C HIS A 44 -1.88 2.74 -9.85
N HIS A 45 -2.71 2.74 -10.90
CA HIS A 45 -4.16 2.91 -10.78
C HIS A 45 -4.77 1.81 -9.90
N LEU A 46 -4.48 0.54 -10.21
CA LEU A 46 -4.96 -0.60 -9.41
C LEU A 46 -4.58 -0.48 -7.94
N ILE A 47 -3.31 -0.22 -7.64
CA ILE A 47 -2.84 -0.14 -6.24
C ILE A 47 -3.53 1.01 -5.50
N ASN A 48 -3.70 2.17 -6.14
CA ASN A 48 -4.36 3.32 -5.51
C ASN A 48 -5.86 3.05 -5.29
N ASP A 49 -6.53 2.41 -6.23
CA ASP A 49 -7.94 2.00 -6.08
C ASP A 49 -8.11 1.01 -4.92
N LEU A 50 -7.23 0.01 -4.84
CA LEU A 50 -7.26 -0.97 -3.76
C LEU A 50 -7.00 -0.31 -2.40
N LYS A 51 -6.02 0.60 -2.31
CA LYS A 51 -5.75 1.34 -1.07
C LYS A 51 -6.98 2.06 -0.55
N ARG A 52 -7.67 2.81 -1.43
CA ARG A 52 -8.92 3.49 -1.12
C ARG A 52 -10.03 2.53 -0.71
N LYS A 53 -10.17 1.39 -1.39
CA LYS A 53 -11.20 0.39 -1.04
C LYS A 53 -10.96 -0.25 0.34
N VAL A 54 -9.71 -0.48 0.73
CA VAL A 54 -9.39 -1.18 2.00
C VAL A 54 -9.38 -0.29 3.23
N GLU A 55 -9.66 1.00 3.08
CA GLU A 55 -10.03 1.90 4.18
C GLU A 55 -11.25 1.35 4.93
N ASP A 56 -12.17 0.69 4.21
CA ASP A 56 -13.19 -0.15 4.83
C ASP A 56 -12.56 -1.48 5.28
N LEU A 57 -12.56 -1.74 6.58
CA LEU A 57 -11.96 -2.92 7.20
C LEU A 57 -12.68 -4.23 6.87
N THR A 58 -13.93 -4.15 6.42
CA THR A 58 -14.74 -5.33 6.07
C THR A 58 -14.32 -5.95 4.73
N VAL A 59 -13.55 -5.22 3.92
CA VAL A 59 -13.09 -5.70 2.61
C VAL A 59 -12.10 -6.86 2.78
N ASN A 60 -12.41 -7.97 2.10
CA ASN A 60 -11.50 -9.10 1.91
C ASN A 60 -10.42 -8.72 0.89
N VAL A 61 -9.20 -8.48 1.38
CA VAL A 61 -8.08 -7.96 0.57
C VAL A 61 -7.70 -8.90 -0.58
N PRO A 62 -7.47 -10.22 -0.37
CA PRO A 62 -7.23 -11.15 -1.48
C PRO A 62 -8.28 -11.08 -2.58
N ALA A 63 -9.57 -11.19 -2.23
CA ALA A 63 -10.65 -11.17 -3.21
C ALA A 63 -10.72 -9.84 -3.99
N ALA A 64 -10.50 -8.71 -3.30
CA ALA A 64 -10.47 -7.40 -3.93
C ALA A 64 -9.29 -7.25 -4.91
N VAL A 65 -8.13 -7.82 -4.58
CA VAL A 65 -6.95 -7.84 -5.47
C VAL A 65 -7.23 -8.68 -6.71
N ASP A 66 -7.76 -9.89 -6.55
CA ASP A 66 -8.04 -10.79 -7.68
C ASP A 66 -9.06 -10.17 -8.64
N GLN A 67 -10.15 -9.60 -8.11
CA GLN A 67 -11.13 -8.86 -8.91
C GLN A 67 -10.50 -7.63 -9.59
N GLY A 68 -9.68 -6.87 -8.86
CA GLY A 68 -9.02 -5.69 -9.41
C GLY A 68 -8.08 -6.04 -10.57
N ILE A 69 -7.32 -7.13 -10.45
CA ILE A 69 -6.44 -7.62 -11.52
C ILE A 69 -7.25 -8.11 -12.72
N ALA A 70 -8.32 -8.90 -12.49
CA ALA A 70 -9.20 -9.37 -13.55
C ALA A 70 -9.82 -8.21 -14.35
N ASN A 71 -10.21 -7.14 -13.66
CA ASN A 71 -10.79 -5.94 -14.28
C ASN A 71 -9.80 -5.14 -15.15
N LEU A 72 -8.49 -5.39 -15.06
CA LEU A 72 -7.51 -4.70 -15.92
C LEU A 72 -7.56 -5.20 -17.37
N GLY A 73 -8.20 -6.35 -17.62
CA GLY A 73 -8.35 -6.94 -18.95
C GLY A 73 -7.02 -7.10 -19.68
N LEU A 74 -5.97 -7.54 -18.97
CA LEU A 74 -4.64 -7.73 -19.53
C LEU A 74 -4.53 -9.09 -20.19
N ASP A 75 -3.89 -9.14 -21.36
CA ASP A 75 -3.55 -10.40 -22.03
C ASP A 75 -2.59 -11.23 -21.17
N ASN A 76 -2.63 -12.55 -21.33
CA ASN A 76 -1.80 -13.48 -20.56
C ASN A 76 -0.30 -13.18 -20.68
N GLU A 77 0.18 -12.77 -21.87
CA GLU A 77 1.58 -12.40 -22.09
C GLU A 77 1.99 -11.14 -21.32
N VAL A 78 1.04 -10.20 -21.20
CA VAL A 78 1.23 -8.93 -20.51
C VAL A 78 1.16 -9.11 -18.99
N MET A 79 0.33 -10.05 -18.53
CA MET A 79 0.20 -10.45 -17.13
C MET A 79 1.51 -10.96 -16.51
N VAL A 80 2.41 -11.55 -17.30
CA VAL A 80 3.74 -11.99 -16.83
C VAL A 80 4.58 -10.83 -16.31
N ASN A 81 4.41 -9.63 -16.87
CA ASN A 81 5.12 -8.42 -16.46
C ASN A 81 4.41 -7.68 -15.30
N PHE A 82 3.24 -8.16 -14.88
CA PHE A 82 2.49 -7.58 -13.77
C PHE A 82 3.00 -8.12 -12.42
N PRO A 83 2.96 -7.32 -11.34
CA PRO A 83 3.30 -7.84 -10.01
C PRO A 83 2.45 -9.05 -9.64
N LEU A 84 3.09 -10.05 -9.04
CA LEU A 84 2.38 -11.22 -8.50
C LEU A 84 1.25 -10.76 -7.56
N PRO A 85 0.04 -11.36 -7.64
CA PRO A 85 -1.09 -11.00 -6.78
C PRO A 85 -0.73 -10.97 -5.29
N LYS A 86 0.08 -11.94 -4.84
CA LYS A 86 0.60 -12.01 -3.46
C LYS A 86 1.38 -10.75 -3.04
N ALA A 87 2.15 -10.15 -3.94
CA ALA A 87 2.91 -8.94 -3.67
C ALA A 87 1.99 -7.71 -3.54
N VAL A 88 0.92 -7.66 -4.35
CA VAL A 88 -0.11 -6.62 -4.25
C VAL A 88 -0.85 -6.76 -2.92
N VAL A 89 -1.32 -7.96 -2.58
CA VAL A 89 -1.97 -8.27 -1.28
C VAL A 89 -1.11 -7.80 -0.10
N ARG A 90 0.18 -8.16 -0.07
CA ARG A 90 1.10 -7.72 0.99
C ARG A 90 1.21 -6.19 1.08
N THR A 91 1.26 -5.52 -0.06
CA THR A 91 1.34 -4.05 -0.12
C THR A 91 0.09 -3.40 0.46
N ILE A 92 -1.09 -3.97 0.17
CA ILE A 92 -2.38 -3.47 0.64
C ILE A 92 -2.56 -3.75 2.15
N TYR A 93 -2.19 -4.93 2.64
CA TYR A 93 -2.20 -5.21 4.08
C TYR A 93 -1.29 -4.27 4.86
N ARG A 94 -0.08 -4.01 4.36
CA ARG A 94 0.83 -3.04 4.98
C ARG A 94 0.22 -1.64 5.02
N HIS A 95 -0.46 -1.23 3.95
CA HIS A 95 -1.16 0.05 3.94
C HIS A 95 -2.26 0.12 5.00
N ARG A 96 -3.11 -0.92 5.09
CA ARG A 96 -4.16 -1.02 6.11
C ARG A 96 -3.58 -1.03 7.53
N ALA A 97 -2.49 -1.76 7.77
CA ALA A 97 -1.82 -1.79 9.07
C ALA A 97 -1.31 -0.40 9.49
N ASN A 98 -0.78 0.39 8.54
CA ASN A 98 -0.29 1.74 8.81
C ASN A 98 -1.42 2.77 9.05
N MET A 99 -2.69 2.44 8.77
CA MET A 99 -3.81 3.31 9.14
C MET A 99 -4.06 3.31 10.65
N PHE A 100 -3.68 2.23 11.33
CA PHE A 100 -3.76 2.14 12.77
C PHE A 100 -2.47 2.67 13.39
N PRO A 101 -2.56 3.46 14.47
CA PRO A 101 -1.37 3.77 15.24
C PRO A 101 -0.71 2.45 15.67
N PRO A 102 0.63 2.40 15.73
CA PRO A 102 1.30 1.26 16.34
C PRO A 102 0.69 1.02 17.73
N PHE A 103 0.55 -0.25 18.12
CA PHE A 103 0.17 -0.57 19.48
C PHE A 103 1.04 0.27 20.43
N PRO A 104 0.44 0.94 21.41
CA PRO A 104 1.25 1.65 22.39
C PRO A 104 2.24 0.64 22.98
N ASN A 105 3.52 1.00 22.99
CA ASN A 105 4.54 0.29 23.75
C ASN A 105 4.27 0.57 25.24
N ASP A 106 3.11 0.16 25.73
CA ASP A 106 2.74 0.30 27.12
C ASP A 106 3.55 -0.72 27.92
N GLN A 107 4.79 -0.36 28.23
CA GLN A 107 5.53 -0.93 29.36
C GLN A 107 4.80 -0.70 30.70
N THR A 108 3.66 -0.01 30.69
CA THR A 108 2.76 0.28 31.80
C THR A 108 1.51 -0.59 31.82
N PHE A 109 1.33 -1.54 30.88
CA PHE A 109 0.21 -2.48 30.95
C PHE A 109 0.40 -3.48 32.10
N GLU A 110 -0.18 -3.17 33.25
CA GLU A 110 -0.26 -4.10 34.39
C GLU A 110 -1.56 -4.90 34.32
N ILE A 111 -1.45 -6.24 34.26
CA ILE A 111 -2.61 -7.12 34.39
C ILE A 111 -3.14 -7.01 35.83
N PRO A 112 -4.42 -6.66 36.04
CA PRO A 112 -5.00 -6.61 37.38
C PRO A 112 -4.80 -7.93 38.12
N LYS A 113 -4.46 -7.89 39.41
CA LYS A 113 -4.14 -9.09 40.23
C LYS A 113 -5.22 -10.18 40.20
N GLN A 114 -6.48 -9.79 40.02
CA GLN A 114 -7.60 -10.74 39.87
C GLN A 114 -7.52 -11.62 38.61
N PHE A 115 -6.74 -11.21 37.61
CA PHE A 115 -6.52 -11.90 36.35
C PHE A 115 -5.08 -12.42 36.21
N SER A 116 -4.22 -12.24 37.21
CA SER A 116 -2.84 -12.76 37.17
C SER A 116 -2.73 -14.22 37.61
N GLN A 117 -3.82 -14.81 38.10
CA GLN A 117 -3.88 -16.19 38.60
C GLN A 117 -5.01 -16.99 37.97
N THR A 118 -4.75 -18.26 37.71
CA THR A 118 -5.80 -19.22 37.31
C THR A 118 -6.71 -19.54 38.50
N LYS A 119 -7.86 -20.18 38.24
CA LYS A 119 -8.75 -20.69 39.32
C LYS A 119 -8.05 -21.65 40.29
N ARG A 120 -6.90 -22.21 39.90
CA ARG A 120 -6.04 -23.10 40.71
C ARG A 120 -4.89 -22.36 41.42
N ARG A 121 -4.90 -21.02 41.39
CA ARG A 121 -3.87 -20.12 41.98
C ARG A 121 -2.50 -20.22 41.31
N GLU A 122 -2.44 -20.72 40.08
CA GLU A 122 -1.21 -20.73 39.30
C GLU A 122 -1.00 -19.35 38.68
N SER A 123 0.21 -18.82 38.76
CA SER A 123 0.57 -17.55 38.13
C SER A 123 0.57 -17.70 36.60
N ILE A 124 -0.09 -16.79 35.90
CA ILE A 124 -0.04 -16.72 34.44
C ILE A 124 1.31 -16.12 34.04
N ILE A 125 2.13 -16.85 33.29
CA ILE A 125 3.41 -16.35 32.74
C ILE A 125 3.11 -15.44 31.55
N ILE A 126 3.46 -14.16 31.67
CA ILE A 126 3.22 -13.13 30.65
C ILE A 126 4.55 -12.81 29.96
N TYR A 127 5.29 -13.82 29.49
CA TYR A 127 6.45 -13.57 28.64
C TYR A 127 6.86 -14.84 27.90
N ASP A 128 6.56 -14.90 26.59
CA ASP A 128 7.27 -15.77 25.65
C ASP A 128 8.17 -14.89 24.80
N GLY A 129 9.31 -14.51 25.38
CA GLY A 129 10.31 -13.71 24.70
C GLY A 129 11.03 -14.57 23.67
N TYR A 130 10.68 -14.41 22.40
CA TYR A 130 11.55 -14.81 21.30
C TYR A 130 12.93 -14.16 21.52
N LYS A 131 13.94 -15.00 21.81
CA LYS A 131 15.34 -14.59 21.82
C LYS A 131 15.72 -14.08 20.43
N LYS A 132 16.32 -12.89 20.37
CA LYS A 132 17.07 -12.40 19.21
C LYS A 132 18.33 -13.22 19.00
#